data_AF-A0A9X9F1E5-F1
#
_entry.id   AF-A0A9X9F1E5-F1
#
_cell.length_a   1.000
_cell.length_b   1.000
_cell.length_c   1.000
_cell.angle_alpha   90.00
_cell.angle_beta   90.00
_cell.angle_gamma   90.00
#
_symmetry.space_group_name_H-M   'P 1'
#
loop_
_entity.id
_entity.type
_entity.pdbx_description
1 polymer ?
#
loop_
_entity_poly.entity_id
_entity_poly.type
_entity_poly.pdbx_seq_one_letter_code
_entity_poly.pdbx_strand_id
1 'polypeptide(L)' 'MEQQRNWLQATVERIEDNTLQIKWENNIEEVRIYWSTSPDHIEENGELLATVNGELSYTIENPSENERPYFRL' A
#
# COMPACT_ATOMS: atom_id res chain seq x y z
N MET A 1 17.77 -23.30 3.56
CA MET A 1 17.82 -21.92 4.07
C MET A 1 16.82 -21.14 3.25
N GLU A 2 15.61 -20.98 3.76
CA GLU A 2 14.58 -20.22 3.08
C GLU A 2 14.95 -18.74 3.20
N GLN A 3 15.24 -18.10 2.08
CA GLN A 3 15.37 -16.65 2.04
C GLN A 3 14.02 -16.10 2.48
N GLN A 4 13.93 -15.62 3.72
CA GLN A 4 12.76 -14.93 4.23
C GLN A 4 12.65 -13.63 3.45
N ARG A 5 11.98 -13.72 2.31
CA ARG A 5 11.70 -12.59 1.44
C ARG A 5 10.71 -11.75 2.24
N ASN A 6 11.12 -10.54 2.63
CA ASN A 6 10.23 -9.56 3.28
C ASN A 6 9.12 -9.19 2.28
N TRP A 7 8.08 -10.01 2.25
CA TRP A 7 6.89 -9.78 1.47
C TRP A 7 5.85 -9.12 2.37
N LEU A 8 5.37 -7.96 1.95
CA LEU A 8 4.20 -7.35 2.56
C LEU A 8 2.96 -8.10 2.10
N GLN A 9 2.30 -8.78 3.04
CA GLN A 9 0.98 -9.34 2.81
C GLN A 9 -0.06 -8.28 3.18
N ALA A 10 -0.47 -7.50 2.18
CA ALA A 10 -1.49 -6.47 2.33
C ALA A 10 -2.82 -6.89 1.70
N THR A 11 -3.92 -6.53 2.36
CA THR A 11 -5.29 -6.68 1.86
C THR A 11 -5.87 -5.30 1.64
N VAL A 12 -6.51 -5.08 0.49
CA VAL A 12 -7.16 -3.82 0.12
C VAL A 12 -8.65 -4.09 -0.05
N GLU A 13 -9.45 -3.52 0.84
CA GLU A 13 -10.91 -3.70 0.88
C GLU A 13 -11.59 -2.36 0.65
N ARG A 14 -12.61 -2.31 -0.22
CA ARG A 14 -13.47 -1.11 -0.35
C ARG A 14 -14.57 -1.20 0.68
N ILE A 15 -14.68 -0.20 1.55
CA ILE A 15 -15.62 -0.22 2.67
C ILE A 15 -16.89 0.60 2.37
N GLU A 16 -16.85 1.93 2.47
CA GLU A 16 -17.99 2.85 2.28
C GLU A 16 -17.52 4.12 1.56
N ASP A 17 -18.43 4.81 0.86
CA ASP A 17 -18.19 6.12 0.22
C ASP A 17 -16.86 6.22 -0.54
N ASN A 18 -16.58 5.23 -1.40
CA ASN A 18 -15.34 5.18 -2.19
C ASN A 18 -14.06 5.10 -1.33
N THR A 19 -14.14 4.70 -0.07
CA THR A 19 -12.99 4.57 0.83
C THR A 19 -12.38 3.18 0.75
N LEU A 20 -11.05 3.12 0.74
CA LEU A 20 -10.26 1.90 0.77
C LEU A 20 -9.62 1.73 2.15
N GLN A 21 -9.79 0.54 2.70
CA GLN A 21 -9.11 0.08 3.89
C GLN A 21 -7.99 -0.87 3.48
N ILE A 22 -6.76 -0.49 3.82
CA ILE A 22 -5.55 -1.26 3.57
C ILE A 22 -5.11 -1.83 4.91
N LYS A 23 -4.90 -3.15 4.99
CA LYS A 23 -4.40 -3.83 6.18
C LYS A 23 -3.23 -4.72 5.82
N TRP A 24 -2.28 -4.90 6.73
CA TRP A 24 -1.21 -5.87 6.59
C TRP A 24 -0.95 -6.61 7.89
N GLU A 25 -0.48 -7.85 7.79
CA GLU A 25 -0.39 -8.77 8.94
C GLU A 25 0.94 -8.66 9.70
N ASN A 26 1.98 -8.11 9.08
CA ASN A 26 3.31 -8.02 9.68
C ASN A 26 3.49 -6.70 10.44
N ASN A 27 4.18 -6.72 11.58
CA ASN A 27 4.69 -5.50 12.20
C ASN A 27 5.82 -4.94 11.34
N ILE A 28 5.45 -4.11 10.38
CA ILE A 28 6.37 -3.42 9.49
C ILE A 28 6.71 -2.07 10.12
N GLU A 29 8.00 -1.71 10.12
CA GLU A 29 8.46 -0.43 10.64
C GLU A 29 7.92 0.75 9.82
N GLU A 30 8.03 0.65 8.49
CA GLU A 30 7.57 1.66 7.54
C GLU A 30 6.94 0.98 6.31
N VAL A 31 5.72 1.39 5.93
CA VAL A 31 5.08 1.05 4.66
C VAL A 31 4.85 2.33 3.87
N ARG A 32 5.44 2.42 2.69
CA ARG A 32 5.15 3.49 1.72
C ARG A 32 4.10 3.03 0.73
N ILE A 33 3.06 3.83 0.60
CA ILE A 33 1.90 3.53 -0.22
C ILE A 33 1.89 4.48 -1.41
N TYR A 34 2.05 3.92 -2.59
CA TYR A 34 2.06 4.62 -3.85
C TYR A 34 0.79 4.32 -4.65
N TRP A 35 0.34 5.27 -5.46
CA TRP A 35 -0.72 5.07 -6.43
C TRP A 35 -0.16 5.21 -7.84
N SER A 36 -0.51 4.27 -8.71
CA SER A 36 -0.13 4.32 -10.11
C SER A 36 -1.03 3.40 -10.94
N THR A 37 -0.93 3.53 -12.26
CA THR A 37 -1.49 2.57 -13.22
C THR A 37 -0.53 1.40 -13.50
N SER A 38 0.74 1.51 -13.08
CA SER A 38 1.78 0.51 -13.30
C SER A 38 2.71 0.36 -12.09
N PRO A 39 3.21 -0.87 -11.80
CA PRO A 39 4.25 -1.09 -10.81
C PRO A 39 5.64 -0.61 -11.24
N ASP A 40 5.87 -0.35 -12.53
CA ASP A 40 7.19 -0.02 -13.07
C ASP A 40 7.70 1.31 -12.54
N HIS A 41 8.89 1.27 -11.91
CA HIS A 41 9.55 2.43 -11.32
C HIS A 41 8.63 3.23 -10.39
N ILE A 42 7.88 2.54 -9.52
CA ILE A 42 6.84 3.15 -8.68
C ILE A 42 7.32 4.33 -7.83
N GLU A 43 8.58 4.31 -7.39
CA GLU A 43 9.17 5.40 -6.59
C GLU A 43 9.45 6.67 -7.41
N GLU A 44 9.52 6.55 -8.74
CA GLU A 44 9.75 7.66 -9.68
C GLU A 44 8.45 8.08 -10.39
N ASN A 45 7.61 7.10 -10.75
CA ASN A 45 6.41 7.29 -11.57
C ASN A 45 5.11 7.32 -10.76
N GLY A 46 5.10 6.70 -9.58
CA GLY A 46 3.92 6.61 -8.72
C GLY A 46 3.79 7.83 -7.82
N GLU A 47 2.55 8.17 -7.49
CA GLU A 47 2.26 9.20 -6.50
C GLU A 47 2.39 8.59 -5.09
N LEU A 48 3.32 9.10 -4.28
CA LEU A 48 3.41 8.72 -2.87
C LEU A 48 2.26 9.40 -2.11
N LEU A 49 1.30 8.61 -1.65
CA LEU A 49 0.16 9.12 -0.89
C LEU A 49 0.40 9.12 0.61
N ALA A 50 1.05 8.08 1.12
CA ALA A 50 1.24 7.90 2.54
C ALA A 50 2.50 7.12 2.89
N THR A 51 3.11 7.50 4.01
CA THR A 51 4.13 6.72 4.69
C THR A 51 3.59 6.37 6.07
N VAL A 52 3.38 5.09 6.30
CA VAL A 52 2.74 4.55 7.50
C VAL A 52 3.78 3.88 8.35
N ASN A 53 3.93 4.33 9.61
CA ASN A 53 5.00 3.88 10.50
C ASN A 53 4.42 3.13 11.70
N GLY A 54 4.80 1.87 11.89
CA GLY A 54 4.43 1.05 13.06
C GLY A 54 2.93 0.71 13.19
N GLU A 55 2.11 1.07 12.21
CA GLU A 55 0.69 0.71 12.16
C GLU A 55 0.48 -0.56 11.32
N LEU A 56 -0.66 -1.23 11.53
CA LEU A 56 -1.06 -2.43 10.77
C LEU A 56 -2.10 -2.14 9.69
N SER A 57 -2.54 -0.89 9.58
CA SER A 57 -3.57 -0.50 8.63
C SER A 57 -3.51 0.97 8.26
N TYR A 58 -4.09 1.30 7.12
CA TYR A 58 -4.26 2.64 6.63
C TYR A 58 -5.59 2.76 5.89
N THR A 59 -6.32 3.84 6.11
CA THR A 59 -7.61 4.09 5.46
C THR A 59 -7.52 5.38 4.66
N ILE A 60 -7.95 5.33 3.40
CA ILE A 60 -7.87 6.47 2.48
C ILE A 60 -9.09 6.49 1.57
N GLU A 61 -9.60 7.68 1.27
CA GLU A 61 -10.58 7.86 0.20
C GLU A 61 -9.92 7.47 -1.13
N ASN A 62 -10.55 6.62 -1.93
CA ASN A 62 -9.97 6.16 -3.18
C ASN A 62 -9.71 7.35 -4.11
N PRO A 63 -8.45 7.72 -4.34
CA PRO A 63 -8.13 8.94 -5.08
C PRO A 63 -8.45 8.78 -6.57
N SER A 64 -8.51 7.53 -7.07
CA SER A 64 -8.63 7.24 -8.50
C SER A 64 -9.21 5.85 -8.75
N GLU A 65 -10.19 5.74 -9.64
CA GLU A 65 -10.78 4.45 -10.01
C GLU A 65 -9.88 3.62 -10.95
N ASN A 66 -8.96 4.30 -11.65
CA ASN A 66 -8.11 3.71 -12.69
C ASN A 66 -6.73 3.28 -12.18
N GLU A 67 -6.33 3.77 -11.02
CA GLU A 67 -5.05 3.47 -10.39
C GLU A 67 -5.20 2.44 -9.29
N ARG A 68 -4.07 1.87 -8.87
CA ARG A 68 -4.00 0.84 -7.84
C ARG A 68 -2.95 1.21 -6.80
N PRO A 69 -3.17 0.80 -5.53
CA PRO A 69 -2.14 0.88 -4.52
C PRO A 69 -0.97 -0.05 -4.83
N TYR A 70 0.23 0.46 -4.63
CA TYR A 70 1.49 -0.27 -4.63
C TYR A 70 2.23 0.01 -3.32
N PHE A 71 2.98 -0.98 -2.85
CA PHE A 71 3.59 -0.93 -1.52
C PHE A 71 5.09 -1.12 -1.59
N ARG A 72 5.82 -0.32 -0.81
CA ARG A 72 7.25 -0.47 -0.56
C ARG A 72 7.52 -0.55 0.94
N LEU A 73 8.51 -1.38 1.29
CA LEU A 73 9.08 -1.56 2.62
C LEU A 73 10.45 -0.88 2.69
#